data_AF-A0A8S0GUT6-F1
#
_entry.id   AF-A0A8S0GUT6-F1
#
_cell.length_a   1.000
_cell.length_b   1.000
_cell.length_c   1.000
_cell.angle_alpha   90.00
_cell.angle_beta   90.00
_cell.angle_gamma   90.00
#
_symmetry.space_group_name_H-M   'P 1'
#
loop_
_entity.id
_entity.type
_entity.pdbx_description
1 polymer ?
#
loop_
_entity_poly.entity_id
_entity_poly.type
_entity_poly.pdbx_seq_one_letter_code
_entity_poly.pdbx_strand_id
1 'polypeptide(L)'
;MLLLWILVLVLAVAYLAHRRTAPLPALGVVAIYLLAMGAFSRAPGWLLLIFWVLLAAVAAPLLLPDLRRKYFSAPLFSWFQKVLPPMSQTERDAIDAGTVWWDGELFSGRPDWNTLLAYPKAQLTEEEQAFIDGPTEELCAMVSDWQIGQHMDLPAEAWAHIKEHGFFALIIPKEFGGKGFSAYAHSQVAMKLATRSGDLASTVMVPNSLGPAELLLHYGTDEQRNHYLPRLARGDDIPCFALTGPLAGSDAGAMPDTGIICKGQWQGEETLGLRLNWEKRYITLGPVATLLGLAFKAHDPDHLLGDQEDLGISLALIPTDTPAWISAAATCPWARPS
;
A
#
# COMPACT_ATOMS: atom_id res chain seq x y z
N MET A 1 -38.23 -36.71 -31.10
CA MET A 1 -37.39 -37.43 -30.12
C MET A 1 -35.95 -36.91 -30.11
N LEU A 2 -35.21 -36.92 -31.22
CA LEU A 2 -33.83 -36.40 -31.26
C LEU A 2 -33.68 -34.92 -30.81
N LEU A 3 -34.59 -34.04 -31.22
CA LEU A 3 -34.57 -32.63 -30.80
C LEU A 3 -34.69 -32.45 -29.28
N LEU A 4 -35.44 -33.32 -28.60
CA LEU A 4 -35.57 -33.31 -27.15
C LEU A 4 -34.22 -33.65 -26.49
N TRP A 5 -33.51 -34.66 -27.01
CA TRP A 5 -32.18 -35.02 -26.53
C TRP A 5 -31.17 -33.89 -26.70
N ILE A 6 -31.23 -33.15 -27.81
CA ILE A 6 -30.35 -31.99 -28.05
C ILE A 6 -30.71 -30.84 -27.09
N LEU A 7 -32.00 -30.55 -26.92
CA LEU A 7 -32.45 -29.49 -26.01
C LEU A 7 -32.01 -29.77 -24.56
N VAL A 8 -32.19 -31.01 -24.09
CA VAL A 8 -31.76 -31.41 -22.75
C VAL A 8 -30.24 -31.34 -22.61
N LEU A 9 -29.46 -31.71 -23.64
CA LEU A 9 -28.00 -31.55 -23.62
C LEU A 9 -27.59 -30.08 -23.43
N VAL A 10 -28.18 -29.18 -24.21
CA VAL A 10 -27.88 -27.75 -24.15
C VAL A 10 -28.25 -27.17 -22.79
N LEU A 11 -29.45 -27.49 -22.29
CA LEU A 11 -29.90 -27.03 -20.97
C LEU A 11 -29.07 -27.61 -19.84
N ALA A 12 -28.66 -28.87 -19.92
CA ALA A 12 -27.80 -29.52 -18.93
C ALA A 12 -26.41 -28.88 -18.90
N VAL A 13 -25.81 -28.62 -20.06
CA VAL A 13 -24.51 -27.92 -20.14
C VAL A 13 -24.63 -26.50 -19.58
N ALA A 14 -25.68 -25.76 -19.95
CA ALA A 14 -25.93 -24.42 -19.42
C ALA A 14 -26.14 -24.43 -17.89
N TYR A 15 -26.87 -25.42 -17.37
CA TYR A 15 -27.09 -25.59 -15.93
C TYR A 15 -25.79 -25.94 -15.19
N LEU A 16 -24.97 -26.86 -15.72
CA LEU A 16 -23.67 -27.21 -15.15
C LEU A 16 -22.72 -26.01 -15.12
N ALA A 17 -22.73 -25.20 -16.18
CA ALA A 17 -21.98 -23.95 -16.27
C ALA A 17 -22.49 -22.91 -15.25
N HIS A 18 -23.80 -22.73 -15.12
CA HIS A 18 -24.41 -21.82 -14.15
C HIS A 18 -24.06 -22.21 -12.70
N ARG A 19 -24.05 -23.51 -12.40
CA ARG A 19 -23.67 -24.06 -11.08
C ARG A 19 -22.16 -24.03 -10.82
N ARG A 20 -21.34 -23.57 -11.78
CA ARG A 20 -19.86 -23.53 -11.69
C ARG A 20 -19.28 -24.88 -11.24
N THR A 21 -19.86 -25.96 -11.75
CA THR A 21 -19.45 -27.32 -11.41
C THR A 21 -18.00 -27.55 -11.85
N ALA A 22 -17.20 -28.25 -11.05
CA ALA A 22 -15.82 -28.54 -11.41
C ALA A 22 -15.72 -29.24 -12.78
N PRO A 23 -14.66 -29.00 -13.58
CA PRO A 23 -14.56 -29.49 -14.95
C PRO A 23 -14.69 -31.02 -15.10
N LEU A 24 -14.03 -31.79 -14.23
CA LEU A 24 -14.07 -33.26 -14.24
C LEU A 24 -15.49 -33.84 -14.14
N PRO A 25 -16.28 -33.53 -13.07
CA PRO A 25 -17.63 -34.05 -12.96
C PRO A 25 -18.57 -33.51 -14.06
N ALA A 26 -18.41 -32.26 -14.49
CA ALA A 26 -19.21 -31.71 -15.58
C ALA A 26 -19.00 -32.47 -16.90
N LEU A 27 -17.74 -32.72 -17.28
CA LEU A 27 -17.39 -33.50 -18.46
C LEU A 27 -17.88 -34.96 -18.35
N GLY A 28 -17.80 -35.56 -17.15
CA GLY A 28 -18.31 -36.91 -16.88
C GLY A 28 -19.83 -37.02 -17.08
N VAL A 29 -20.60 -36.06 -16.57
CA VAL A 29 -22.06 -36.02 -16.77
C VAL A 29 -22.42 -35.90 -18.24
N VAL A 30 -21.74 -35.02 -18.99
CA VAL A 30 -21.96 -34.86 -20.43
C VAL A 30 -21.58 -36.12 -21.20
N ALA A 31 -20.46 -36.78 -20.87
CA ALA A 31 -20.04 -38.04 -21.48
C ALA A 31 -21.08 -39.16 -21.26
N ILE A 32 -21.57 -39.32 -20.04
CA ILE A 32 -22.62 -40.31 -19.70
C ILE A 32 -23.90 -40.02 -20.48
N TYR A 33 -24.28 -38.74 -20.57
CA TYR A 33 -25.45 -38.33 -21.34
C TYR A 33 -25.29 -38.64 -22.84
N LEU A 34 -24.12 -38.41 -23.44
CA LEU A 34 -23.85 -38.74 -24.84
C LEU A 34 -23.89 -40.26 -25.10
N LEU A 35 -23.44 -41.08 -24.14
CA LEU A 35 -23.60 -42.54 -24.22
C LEU A 35 -25.08 -42.95 -24.21
N ALA A 36 -25.88 -42.37 -23.30
CA ALA A 36 -27.32 -42.62 -23.22
C ALA A 36 -28.04 -42.16 -24.50
N MET A 37 -27.70 -40.99 -25.03
CA MET A 37 -28.22 -40.49 -26.29
C MET A 37 -27.90 -41.48 -27.43
N GLY A 38 -26.68 -41.98 -27.51
CA GLY A 38 -26.29 -42.99 -28.51
C GLY A 38 -27.09 -44.29 -28.42
N ALA A 39 -27.37 -44.78 -27.20
CA ALA A 39 -28.11 -46.01 -26.98
C ALA A 39 -29.62 -45.88 -27.27
N PHE A 40 -30.23 -44.73 -26.96
CA PHE A 40 -31.69 -44.60 -26.91
C PHE A 40 -32.30 -43.64 -27.94
N SER A 41 -31.55 -42.71 -28.53
CA SER A 41 -32.13 -41.61 -29.31
C SER A 41 -32.25 -41.86 -30.82
N ARG A 42 -31.77 -43.00 -31.34
CA ARG A 42 -31.58 -43.28 -32.78
C ARG A 42 -30.83 -42.16 -33.51
N ALA A 43 -29.93 -41.45 -32.81
CA ALA A 43 -29.11 -40.40 -33.43
C ALA A 43 -28.20 -41.03 -34.50
N PRO A 44 -28.03 -40.37 -35.65
CA PRO A 44 -27.11 -40.87 -36.66
C PRO A 44 -25.67 -40.79 -36.12
N GLY A 45 -24.84 -41.79 -36.43
CA GLY A 45 -23.50 -41.92 -35.86
C GLY A 45 -22.59 -40.71 -36.11
N TRP A 46 -22.75 -40.02 -37.25
CA TRP A 46 -22.00 -38.80 -37.55
C TRP A 46 -22.31 -37.64 -36.58
N LEU A 47 -23.54 -37.53 -36.09
CA LEU A 47 -23.94 -36.48 -35.16
C LEU A 47 -23.37 -36.75 -33.75
N LEU A 48 -23.39 -38.01 -33.32
CA LEU A 48 -22.75 -38.44 -32.07
C LEU A 48 -21.24 -38.22 -32.12
N LEU A 49 -20.60 -38.52 -33.26
CA LEU A 49 -19.19 -38.25 -33.48
C LEU A 49 -18.87 -36.76 -33.29
N ILE A 50 -19.68 -35.86 -33.85
CA ILE A 50 -19.51 -34.41 -33.65
C ILE A 50 -19.57 -34.04 -32.17
N PHE A 51 -20.56 -34.53 -31.41
CA PHE A 51 -20.65 -34.23 -29.98
C PHE A 51 -19.48 -34.78 -29.16
N TRP A 52 -18.99 -35.98 -29.48
CA TRP A 52 -17.80 -36.54 -28.84
C TRP A 52 -16.53 -35.76 -29.17
N VAL A 53 -16.37 -35.31 -30.42
CA VAL A 53 -15.25 -34.45 -30.83
C VAL A 53 -15.31 -33.10 -30.11
N LEU A 54 -16.50 -32.48 -30.00
CA LEU A 54 -16.67 -31.24 -29.25
C LEU A 54 -16.35 -31.42 -27.77
N LEU A 55 -16.82 -32.51 -27.16
CA LEU A 55 -16.50 -32.84 -25.77
C LEU A 55 -15.00 -33.04 -25.59
N ALA A 56 -14.33 -33.77 -26.49
CA ALA A 56 -12.88 -33.98 -26.45
C ALA A 56 -12.10 -32.67 -26.66
N ALA A 57 -12.55 -31.81 -27.57
CA ALA A 57 -11.95 -30.50 -27.82
C ALA A 57 -12.02 -29.57 -26.60
N VAL A 58 -13.07 -29.69 -25.77
CA VAL A 58 -13.19 -28.95 -24.49
C VAL A 58 -12.46 -29.66 -23.36
N ALA A 59 -12.52 -30.99 -23.29
CA ALA A 59 -11.90 -31.79 -22.25
C ALA A 59 -10.36 -31.75 -22.32
N ALA A 60 -9.78 -31.80 -23.52
CA ALA A 60 -8.33 -31.81 -23.72
C ALA A 60 -7.63 -30.59 -23.06
N PRO A 61 -8.03 -29.33 -23.29
CA PRO A 61 -7.42 -28.20 -22.59
C PRO A 61 -7.82 -28.13 -21.11
N LEU A 62 -8.95 -28.70 -20.67
CA LEU A 62 -9.33 -28.64 -19.25
C LEU A 62 -8.60 -29.68 -18.39
N LEU A 63 -8.34 -30.86 -18.94
CA LEU A 63 -7.80 -32.01 -18.23
C LEU A 63 -6.29 -32.19 -18.43
N LEU A 64 -5.70 -31.57 -19.47
CA LEU A 64 -4.26 -31.65 -19.77
C LEU A 64 -3.63 -30.26 -19.63
N PRO A 65 -3.15 -29.89 -18.42
CA PRO A 65 -2.64 -28.56 -18.13
C PRO A 65 -1.50 -28.11 -19.05
N ASP A 66 -0.63 -29.04 -19.45
CA ASP A 66 0.53 -28.74 -20.30
C ASP A 66 0.11 -28.37 -21.73
N LEU A 67 -0.88 -29.08 -22.30
CA LEU A 67 -1.43 -28.73 -23.62
C LEU A 67 -2.18 -27.40 -23.55
N ARG A 68 -2.97 -27.18 -22.50
CA ARG A 68 -3.64 -25.89 -22.28
C ARG A 68 -2.63 -24.75 -22.24
N ARG A 69 -1.57 -24.90 -21.46
CA ARG A 69 -0.54 -23.88 -21.31
C ARG A 69 0.15 -23.60 -22.64
N LYS A 70 0.55 -24.65 -23.37
CA LYS A 70 1.28 -24.53 -24.63
C LYS A 70 0.45 -23.93 -25.77
N TYR A 71 -0.78 -24.39 -25.95
CA TYR A 71 -1.59 -24.08 -27.13
C TYR A 71 -2.62 -22.98 -26.92
N PHE A 72 -3.04 -22.72 -25.67
CA PHE A 72 -4.08 -21.74 -25.37
C PHE A 72 -3.57 -20.62 -24.46
N SER A 73 -3.11 -20.93 -23.25
CA SER A 73 -2.81 -19.90 -22.25
C SER A 73 -1.58 -19.06 -22.60
N ALA A 74 -0.47 -19.66 -23.02
CA ALA A 74 0.74 -18.90 -23.34
C ALA A 74 0.58 -17.98 -24.56
N PRO A 75 0.01 -18.43 -25.70
CA PRO A 75 -0.26 -17.54 -26.83
C PRO A 75 -1.22 -16.39 -26.48
N LEU A 76 -2.28 -16.68 -25.72
CA LEU A 76 -3.23 -15.65 -25.26
C LEU A 76 -2.55 -14.64 -24.34
N PHE A 77 -1.72 -15.10 -23.40
CA PHE A 77 -0.96 -14.24 -22.51
C PHE A 77 0.04 -13.36 -23.27
N SER A 78 0.78 -13.92 -24.23
CA SER A 78 1.69 -13.14 -25.08
C SER A 78 0.99 -12.11 -25.95
N TRP A 79 -0.24 -12.37 -26.39
CA TRP A 79 -1.08 -11.36 -27.03
C TRP A 79 -1.51 -10.28 -26.04
N PHE A 80 -1.99 -10.67 -24.85
CA PHE A 80 -2.43 -9.74 -23.80
C PHE A 80 -1.32 -8.79 -23.34
N GLN A 81 -0.09 -9.30 -23.19
CA GLN A 81 1.08 -8.49 -22.85
C GLN A 81 1.38 -7.37 -23.86
N LYS A 82 0.97 -7.50 -25.14
CA LYS A 82 1.15 -6.44 -26.14
C LYS A 82 0.13 -5.31 -26.02
N VAL A 83 -0.99 -5.56 -25.36
CA VAL A 83 -2.11 -4.62 -25.21
C VAL A 83 -2.03 -3.86 -23.87
N LEU A 84 -1.35 -4.43 -22.88
CA LEU A 84 -1.10 -3.76 -21.62
C LEU A 84 -0.08 -2.62 -21.80
N PRO A 85 -0.35 -1.43 -21.23
CA PRO A 85 0.63 -0.36 -21.22
C PRO A 85 1.90 -0.83 -20.47
N PRO A 86 3.10 -0.45 -20.93
CA PRO A 86 4.32 -0.74 -20.20
C PRO A 86 4.30 -0.01 -18.85
N MET A 87 4.56 -0.72 -17.76
CA MET A 87 4.77 -0.09 -16.45
C MET A 87 6.04 0.75 -16.49
N SER A 88 5.94 1.99 -16.01
CA SER A 88 7.09 2.85 -15.77
C SER A 88 8.03 2.23 -14.73
N GLN A 89 9.30 2.66 -14.70
CA GLN A 89 10.27 2.17 -13.72
C GLN A 89 9.78 2.44 -12.29
N THR A 90 9.23 3.63 -12.03
CA THR A 90 8.70 4.02 -10.73
C THR A 90 7.49 3.18 -10.30
N GLU A 91 6.56 2.87 -11.22
CA GLU A 91 5.44 1.98 -10.90
C GLU A 91 5.92 0.56 -10.56
N ARG A 92 6.97 0.09 -11.26
CA ARG A 92 7.58 -1.19 -10.95
C ARG A 92 8.24 -1.18 -9.57
N ASP A 93 9.04 -0.17 -9.27
CA ASP A 93 9.70 -0.05 -7.97
C ASP A 93 8.67 0.05 -6.83
N ALA A 94 7.54 0.73 -7.05
CA ALA A 94 6.43 0.79 -6.08
C ALA A 94 5.72 -0.56 -5.88
N ILE A 95 5.54 -1.34 -6.95
CA ILE A 95 4.97 -2.70 -6.88
C ILE A 95 5.95 -3.66 -6.20
N ASP A 96 7.23 -3.58 -6.54
CA ASP A 96 8.29 -4.44 -6.00
C ASP A 96 8.61 -4.11 -4.54
N ALA A 97 8.36 -2.86 -4.09
CA ALA A 97 8.42 -2.48 -2.68
C ALA A 97 7.27 -3.10 -1.85
N GLY A 98 6.19 -3.56 -2.49
CA GLY A 98 5.09 -4.24 -1.84
C GLY A 98 5.40 -5.72 -1.56
N THR A 99 4.74 -6.28 -0.56
CA THR A 99 4.76 -7.74 -0.33
C THR A 99 3.53 -8.40 -0.94
N VAL A 100 3.69 -9.57 -1.55
CA VAL A 100 2.55 -10.41 -1.95
C VAL A 100 2.08 -11.19 -0.72
N TRP A 101 0.84 -10.95 -0.29
CA TRP A 101 0.23 -11.66 0.84
C TRP A 101 -0.74 -12.73 0.34
N TRP A 102 -1.74 -13.10 1.16
CA TRP A 102 -2.73 -14.12 0.82
C TRP A 102 -3.56 -13.76 -0.44
N ASP A 103 -3.70 -12.47 -0.74
CA ASP A 103 -4.32 -11.98 -1.98
C ASP A 103 -3.64 -12.52 -3.24
N GLY A 104 -2.32 -12.75 -3.21
CA GLY A 104 -1.60 -13.42 -4.29
C GLY A 104 -2.14 -14.82 -4.60
N GLU A 105 -2.53 -15.58 -3.58
CA GLU A 105 -3.14 -16.89 -3.78
C GLU A 105 -4.55 -16.78 -4.38
N LEU A 106 -5.31 -15.75 -3.98
CA LEU A 106 -6.61 -15.46 -4.56
C LEU A 106 -6.48 -15.17 -6.06
N PHE A 107 -5.53 -14.32 -6.47
CA PHE A 107 -5.26 -14.01 -7.88
C PHE A 107 -4.67 -15.19 -8.65
N SER A 108 -4.01 -16.14 -7.98
CA SER A 108 -3.56 -17.39 -8.60
C SER A 108 -4.70 -18.34 -9.01
N GLY A 109 -5.92 -18.09 -8.49
CA GLY A 109 -7.09 -18.93 -8.71
C GLY A 109 -7.10 -20.24 -7.90
N ARG A 110 -6.19 -20.37 -6.92
CA ARG A 110 -6.10 -21.51 -5.99
C ARG A 110 -5.82 -21.05 -4.55
N PRO A 111 -6.71 -20.26 -3.93
CA PRO A 111 -6.51 -19.79 -2.56
C PRO A 111 -6.58 -20.93 -1.54
N ASP A 112 -5.64 -20.97 -0.60
CA ASP A 112 -5.77 -21.74 0.63
C ASP A 112 -6.52 -20.92 1.70
N TRP A 113 -7.81 -21.23 1.85
CA TRP A 113 -8.66 -20.56 2.83
C TRP A 113 -8.28 -20.89 4.27
N ASN A 114 -7.61 -22.01 4.53
CA ASN A 114 -7.20 -22.34 5.89
C ASN A 114 -6.13 -21.37 6.37
N THR A 115 -5.22 -20.94 5.50
CA THR A 115 -4.22 -19.91 5.81
C THR A 115 -4.91 -18.61 6.25
N LEU A 116 -5.88 -18.12 5.48
CA LEU A 116 -6.61 -16.89 5.82
C LEU A 116 -7.42 -17.04 7.12
N LEU A 117 -8.15 -18.14 7.26
CA LEU A 117 -9.06 -18.36 8.39
C LEU A 117 -8.32 -18.72 9.70
N ALA A 118 -7.07 -19.19 9.61
CA ALA A 118 -6.23 -19.49 10.76
C ALA A 118 -5.54 -18.26 11.34
N TYR A 119 -5.57 -17.08 10.68
CA TYR A 119 -4.99 -15.87 11.24
C TYR A 119 -5.65 -15.54 12.59
N PRO A 120 -4.85 -15.30 13.64
CA PRO A 120 -5.39 -14.96 14.95
C PRO A 120 -6.15 -13.63 14.86
N LYS A 121 -7.23 -13.53 15.64
CA LYS A 121 -7.91 -12.24 15.82
C LYS A 121 -6.92 -11.27 16.46
N ALA A 122 -6.79 -10.08 15.89
CA ALA A 122 -6.03 -9.02 16.53
C ALA A 122 -6.66 -8.68 17.89
N GLN A 123 -5.83 -8.50 18.90
CA GLN A 123 -6.23 -8.19 20.27
C GLN A 123 -5.39 -7.03 20.76
N LEU A 124 -5.99 -6.19 21.61
CA LEU A 124 -5.30 -5.14 22.31
C LEU A 124 -4.68 -5.72 23.59
N THR A 125 -3.48 -5.26 23.90
CA THR A 125 -2.90 -5.42 25.24
C THR A 125 -3.68 -4.59 26.26
N GLU A 126 -3.51 -4.89 27.55
CA GLU A 126 -4.15 -4.11 28.63
C GLU A 126 -3.75 -2.62 28.58
N GLU A 127 -2.50 -2.33 28.24
CA GLU A 127 -1.99 -0.95 28.11
C GLU A 127 -2.63 -0.20 26.93
N GLU A 128 -2.73 -0.86 25.77
CA GLU A 128 -3.37 -0.27 24.58
C GLU A 128 -4.87 -0.03 24.82
N GLN A 129 -5.55 -0.99 25.46
CA GLN A 129 -6.95 -0.85 25.84
C GLN A 129 -7.14 0.30 26.84
N ALA A 130 -6.28 0.40 27.86
CA ALA A 130 -6.31 1.50 28.82
C ALA A 130 -6.07 2.87 28.16
N PHE A 131 -5.22 2.94 27.13
CA PHE A 131 -5.00 4.17 26.37
C PHE A 131 -6.25 4.59 25.57
N ILE A 132 -6.96 3.61 25.00
CA ILE A 132 -8.23 3.83 24.29
C ILE A 132 -9.33 4.26 25.25
N ASP A 133 -9.42 3.65 26.43
CA ASP A 133 -10.49 3.90 27.39
C ASP A 133 -10.29 5.15 28.25
N GLY A 134 -9.04 5.58 28.45
CA GLY A 134 -8.70 6.81 29.17
C GLY A 134 -8.35 7.95 28.21
N PRO A 135 -7.06 8.18 27.90
CA PRO A 135 -6.59 9.33 27.12
C PRO A 135 -7.36 9.58 25.82
N THR A 136 -7.72 8.52 25.09
CA THR A 136 -8.46 8.66 23.81
C THR A 136 -9.92 9.05 24.02
N GLU A 137 -10.59 8.56 25.07
CA GLU A 137 -11.95 9.00 25.41
C GLU A 137 -11.96 10.45 25.89
N GLU A 138 -10.98 10.83 26.71
CA GLU A 138 -10.82 12.20 27.20
C GLU A 138 -10.61 13.18 26.04
N LEU A 139 -9.72 12.83 25.09
CA LEU A 139 -9.49 13.64 23.89
C LEU A 139 -10.76 13.78 23.04
N CYS A 140 -11.52 12.69 22.87
CA CYS A 140 -12.81 12.71 22.17
C CYS A 140 -13.82 13.65 22.82
N ALA A 141 -13.80 13.79 24.16
CA ALA A 141 -14.70 14.67 24.90
C ALA A 141 -14.31 16.15 24.81
N MET A 142 -13.04 16.47 24.53
CA MET A 142 -12.54 17.84 24.38
C MET A 142 -12.88 18.49 23.04
N VAL A 143 -13.36 17.72 22.06
CA VAL A 143 -13.56 18.21 20.70
C VAL A 143 -15.01 18.17 20.23
N SER A 144 -15.33 19.06 19.30
CA SER A 144 -16.56 19.04 18.52
C SER A 144 -16.22 19.36 17.07
N ASP A 145 -16.62 18.50 16.13
CA ASP A 145 -16.38 18.67 14.69
C ASP A 145 -16.84 20.04 14.18
N TRP A 146 -18.00 20.50 14.66
CA TRP A 146 -18.50 21.82 14.32
C TRP A 146 -17.58 22.96 14.79
N GLN A 147 -17.03 22.88 16.00
CA GLN A 147 -16.13 23.91 16.53
C GLN A 147 -14.81 23.91 15.77
N ILE A 148 -14.27 22.72 15.47
CA ILE A 148 -13.07 22.57 14.64
C ILE A 148 -13.30 23.23 13.27
N GLY A 149 -14.43 22.95 12.62
CA GLY A 149 -14.77 23.58 11.35
C GLY A 149 -14.99 25.09 11.41
N GLN A 150 -15.47 25.65 12.53
CA GLN A 150 -15.60 27.11 12.69
C GLN A 150 -14.24 27.79 12.95
N HIS A 151 -13.39 27.16 13.74
CA HIS A 151 -12.08 27.71 14.11
C HIS A 151 -10.98 27.39 13.10
N MET A 152 -11.23 26.43 12.20
CA MET A 152 -10.25 25.86 11.28
C MET A 152 -9.01 25.29 12.01
N ASP A 153 -9.20 24.85 13.26
CA ASP A 153 -8.15 24.31 14.13
C ASP A 153 -8.75 23.51 15.29
N LEU A 154 -7.95 22.67 15.94
CA LEU A 154 -8.33 22.00 17.19
C LEU A 154 -8.27 22.98 18.37
N PRO A 155 -9.11 22.78 19.41
CA PRO A 155 -8.98 23.50 20.67
C PRO A 155 -7.57 23.37 21.28
N ALA A 156 -7.08 24.42 21.93
CA ALA A 156 -5.74 24.43 22.52
C ALA A 156 -5.54 23.33 23.58
N GLU A 157 -6.58 23.01 24.35
CA GLU A 157 -6.59 21.88 25.29
C GLU A 157 -6.45 20.52 24.60
N ALA A 158 -7.07 20.32 23.43
CA ALA A 158 -6.91 19.10 22.64
C ALA A 158 -5.47 18.98 22.11
N TRP A 159 -4.88 20.08 21.62
CA TRP A 159 -3.46 20.12 21.21
C TRP A 159 -2.50 19.79 22.37
N ALA A 160 -2.75 20.32 23.57
CA ALA A 160 -1.95 20.03 24.74
C ALA A 160 -2.08 18.54 25.13
N HIS A 161 -3.31 18.02 25.16
CA HIS A 161 -3.60 16.63 25.51
C HIS A 161 -2.95 15.64 24.54
N ILE A 162 -2.99 15.94 23.24
CA ILE A 162 -2.33 15.15 22.18
C ILE A 162 -0.83 15.00 22.47
N LYS A 163 -0.15 16.11 22.80
CA LYS A 163 1.29 16.11 23.08
C LYS A 163 1.62 15.41 24.40
N GLU A 164 0.93 15.77 25.47
CA GLU A 164 1.16 15.23 26.81
C GLU A 164 1.01 13.70 26.87
N HIS A 165 -0.01 13.17 26.19
CA HIS A 165 -0.29 11.74 26.22
C HIS A 165 0.43 10.94 25.14
N GLY A 166 1.22 11.57 24.28
CA GLY A 166 2.03 10.90 23.25
C GLY A 166 1.20 10.39 22.06
N PHE A 167 0.16 11.11 21.66
CA PHE A 167 -0.66 10.75 20.50
C PHE A 167 0.11 10.84 19.18
N PHE A 168 1.19 11.62 19.08
CA PHE A 168 2.10 11.62 17.92
C PHE A 168 3.17 10.51 17.95
N ALA A 169 3.12 9.64 18.96
CA ALA A 169 4.20 8.72 19.29
C ALA A 169 3.70 7.28 19.50
N LEU A 170 2.57 6.92 18.89
CA LEU A 170 1.95 5.61 19.05
C LEU A 170 2.88 4.50 18.56
N ILE A 171 3.52 4.69 17.40
CA ILE A 171 4.42 3.70 16.79
C ILE A 171 5.86 3.76 17.30
N ILE A 172 6.26 4.86 17.94
CA ILE A 172 7.64 5.06 18.37
C ILE A 172 7.95 4.07 19.51
N PRO A 173 9.05 3.30 19.44
CA PRO A 173 9.42 2.36 20.50
C PRO A 173 9.60 3.04 21.87
N LYS A 174 9.30 2.29 22.93
CA LYS A 174 9.38 2.78 24.32
C LYS A 174 10.77 3.25 24.72
N GLU A 175 11.83 2.69 24.15
CA GLU A 175 13.22 3.12 24.40
C GLU A 175 13.51 4.55 23.94
N PHE A 176 12.75 5.05 22.96
CA PHE A 176 12.77 6.45 22.54
C PHE A 176 11.68 7.29 23.22
N GLY A 177 10.95 6.73 24.20
CA GLY A 177 9.88 7.42 24.93
C GLY A 177 8.51 7.42 24.26
N GLY A 178 8.33 6.66 23.18
CA GLY A 178 7.02 6.47 22.54
C GLY A 178 6.17 5.40 23.23
N LYS A 179 5.05 5.03 22.61
CA LYS A 179 4.13 4.01 23.13
C LYS A 179 4.46 2.60 22.68
N GLY A 180 5.04 2.43 21.49
CA GLY A 180 5.33 1.13 20.90
C GLY A 180 4.07 0.27 20.68
N PHE A 181 2.95 0.91 20.35
CA PHE A 181 1.68 0.25 20.13
C PHE A 181 1.65 -0.53 18.81
N SER A 182 0.87 -1.60 18.81
CA SER A 182 0.62 -2.42 17.63
C SER A 182 -0.13 -1.65 16.55
N ALA A 183 -0.01 -2.11 15.30
CA ALA A 183 -0.82 -1.59 14.19
C ALA A 183 -2.32 -1.69 14.47
N TYR A 184 -2.76 -2.70 15.25
CA TYR A 184 -4.15 -2.83 15.65
C TYR A 184 -4.57 -1.73 16.62
N ALA A 185 -3.80 -1.45 17.67
CA ALA A 185 -4.08 -0.35 18.59
C ALA A 185 -4.06 1.01 17.90
N HIS A 186 -3.08 1.24 17.01
CA HIS A 186 -3.03 2.42 16.16
C HIS A 186 -4.34 2.59 15.36
N SER A 187 -4.82 1.52 14.72
CA SER A 187 -6.11 1.51 14.01
C SER A 187 -7.31 1.78 14.92
N GLN A 188 -7.36 1.20 16.13
CA GLN A 188 -8.48 1.42 17.05
C GLN A 188 -8.53 2.86 17.59
N VAL A 189 -7.37 3.46 17.91
CA VAL A 189 -7.28 4.88 18.26
C VAL A 189 -7.77 5.75 17.10
N ALA A 190 -7.32 5.48 15.87
CA ALA A 190 -7.77 6.17 14.66
C ALA A 190 -9.29 6.17 14.52
N MET A 191 -9.88 4.96 14.57
CA MET A 191 -11.31 4.74 14.40
C MET A 191 -12.10 5.46 15.47
N LYS A 192 -11.64 5.43 16.72
CA LYS A 192 -12.31 6.10 17.83
C LYS A 192 -12.31 7.62 17.65
N LEU A 193 -11.16 8.23 17.35
CA LEU A 193 -11.06 9.67 17.09
C LEU A 193 -11.94 10.09 15.90
N ALA A 194 -11.96 9.29 14.84
CA ALA A 194 -12.77 9.53 13.64
C ALA A 194 -14.29 9.53 13.91
N THR A 195 -14.75 8.90 14.99
CA THR A 195 -16.17 9.01 15.42
C THR A 195 -16.55 10.42 15.89
N ARG A 196 -15.55 11.25 16.23
CA ARG A 196 -15.73 12.62 16.70
C ARG A 196 -15.38 13.66 15.64
N SER A 197 -14.26 13.49 14.94
CA SER A 197 -13.86 14.37 13.84
C SER A 197 -12.81 13.71 12.95
N GLY A 198 -12.97 13.86 11.63
CA GLY A 198 -11.98 13.43 10.65
C GLY A 198 -10.67 14.22 10.71
N ASP A 199 -10.74 15.50 11.11
CA ASP A 199 -9.58 16.38 11.25
C ASP A 199 -8.74 16.00 12.47
N LEU A 200 -9.40 15.68 13.59
CA LEU A 200 -8.71 15.15 14.78
C LEU A 200 -8.01 13.82 14.47
N ALA A 201 -8.72 12.89 13.82
CA ALA A 201 -8.15 11.61 13.42
C ALA A 201 -6.93 11.82 12.51
N SER A 202 -7.06 12.65 11.46
CA SER A 202 -5.95 12.92 10.52
C SER A 202 -4.75 13.57 11.21
N THR A 203 -4.98 14.54 12.10
CA THR A 203 -3.94 15.20 12.90
C THR A 203 -3.10 14.20 13.68
N VAL A 204 -3.73 13.22 14.34
CA VAL A 204 -3.02 12.21 15.12
C VAL A 204 -2.41 11.12 14.23
N MET A 205 -3.10 10.69 13.17
CA MET A 205 -2.70 9.51 12.38
C MET A 205 -1.59 9.78 11.38
N VAL A 206 -1.52 10.98 10.79
CA VAL A 206 -0.48 11.29 9.79
C VAL A 206 0.94 11.12 10.37
N PRO A 207 1.28 11.68 11.56
CA PRO A 207 2.58 11.45 12.20
C PRO A 207 2.94 9.99 12.46
N ASN A 208 1.94 9.15 12.72
CA ASN A 208 2.11 7.74 13.09
C ASN A 208 2.05 6.76 11.91
N SER A 209 1.81 7.23 10.68
CA SER A 209 1.71 6.38 9.49
C SER A 209 2.64 6.81 8.36
N LEU A 210 2.70 8.12 8.11
CA LEU A 210 3.47 8.73 7.02
C LEU A 210 4.50 9.73 7.54
N GLY A 211 4.56 9.92 8.85
CA GLY A 211 5.47 10.87 9.49
C GLY A 211 6.93 10.39 9.47
N PRO A 212 7.88 11.31 9.72
CA PRO A 212 9.30 11.04 9.91
C PRO A 212 9.63 9.86 10.82
N ALA A 213 8.81 9.58 11.84
CA ALA A 213 9.06 8.50 12.79
C ALA A 213 9.18 7.13 12.11
N GLU A 214 8.23 6.77 11.25
CA GLU A 214 8.25 5.49 10.53
C GLU A 214 9.53 5.37 9.68
N LEU A 215 9.85 6.42 8.92
CA LEU A 215 11.03 6.46 8.07
C LEU A 215 12.35 6.40 8.87
N LEU A 216 12.40 7.06 10.02
CA LEU A 216 13.56 7.02 10.93
C LEU A 216 13.76 5.62 11.53
N LEU A 217 12.68 4.92 11.85
CA LEU A 217 12.75 3.56 12.39
C LEU A 217 13.33 2.58 11.37
N HIS A 218 12.88 2.66 10.11
CA HIS A 218 13.36 1.76 9.04
C HIS A 218 14.70 2.16 8.46
N TYR A 219 14.94 3.45 8.25
CA TYR A 219 16.04 3.94 7.40
C TYR A 219 16.97 4.94 8.08
N GLY A 220 16.60 5.50 9.24
CA GLY A 220 17.43 6.48 9.94
C GLY A 220 18.77 5.91 10.39
N THR A 221 19.77 6.75 10.60
CA THR A 221 20.98 6.34 11.35
C THR A 221 20.70 6.27 12.85
N ASP A 222 21.62 5.67 13.62
CA ASP A 222 21.54 5.70 15.07
C ASP A 222 21.51 7.13 15.62
N GLU A 223 22.32 8.03 15.05
CA GLU A 223 22.36 9.44 15.45
C GLU A 223 21.02 10.13 15.18
N GLN A 224 20.43 9.89 14.01
CA GLN A 224 19.13 10.47 13.64
C GLN A 224 18.00 9.92 14.52
N ARG A 225 17.97 8.61 14.77
CA ARG A 225 16.99 7.98 15.66
C ARG A 225 17.09 8.54 17.07
N ASN A 226 18.29 8.56 17.65
CA ASN A 226 18.54 9.05 19.00
C ASN A 226 18.25 10.55 19.15
N HIS A 227 18.38 11.34 18.09
CA HIS A 227 18.06 12.76 18.11
C HIS A 227 16.56 13.03 17.94
N TYR A 228 15.93 12.50 16.89
CA TYR A 228 14.58 12.90 16.49
C TYR A 228 13.48 12.09 17.17
N LEU A 229 13.62 10.78 17.34
CA LEU A 229 12.53 9.95 17.88
C LEU A 229 12.10 10.39 19.29
N PRO A 230 13.01 10.71 20.24
CA PRO A 230 12.61 11.21 21.54
C PRO A 230 11.92 12.58 21.52
N ARG A 231 12.27 13.44 20.56
CA ARG A 231 11.67 14.78 20.41
C ARG A 231 10.26 14.68 19.83
N LEU A 232 10.08 13.81 18.84
CA LEU A 232 8.77 13.43 18.31
C LEU A 232 7.90 12.78 19.39
N ALA A 233 8.49 11.92 20.23
CA ALA A 233 7.77 11.23 21.29
C ALA A 233 7.18 12.18 22.35
N ARG A 234 7.95 13.21 22.73
CA ARG A 234 7.51 14.25 23.67
C ARG A 234 6.60 15.32 23.06
N GLY A 235 6.46 15.33 21.74
CA GLY A 235 5.76 16.40 21.02
C GLY A 235 6.52 17.74 21.01
N ASP A 236 7.84 17.71 21.27
CA ASP A 236 8.72 18.87 21.07
C ASP A 236 8.77 19.23 19.58
N ASP A 237 8.79 18.19 18.74
CA ASP A 237 8.69 18.34 17.30
C ASP A 237 7.31 17.89 16.78
N ILE A 238 6.68 18.75 15.97
CA ILE A 238 5.45 18.42 15.24
C ILE A 238 5.85 18.06 13.81
N PRO A 239 5.73 16.79 13.40
CA PRO A 239 6.14 16.39 12.07
C PRO A 239 5.07 16.68 11.01
N CYS A 240 5.52 16.91 9.79
CA CYS A 240 4.69 16.76 8.59
C CYS A 240 5.46 16.05 7.47
N PHE A 241 4.74 15.56 6.46
CA PHE A 241 5.32 14.86 5.32
C PHE A 241 4.90 15.51 4.01
N ALA A 242 5.88 16.04 3.28
CA ALA A 242 5.71 16.81 2.07
C ALA A 242 6.13 16.02 0.83
N LEU A 243 5.16 15.25 0.32
CA LEU A 243 5.26 14.51 -0.93
C LEU A 243 4.49 15.21 -2.05
N THR A 244 3.19 15.47 -1.82
CA THR A 244 2.28 16.03 -2.83
C THR A 244 2.63 17.47 -3.17
N GLY A 245 2.65 17.77 -4.46
CA GLY A 245 2.84 19.11 -5.02
C GLY A 245 1.71 19.52 -5.97
N PRO A 246 1.72 20.76 -6.49
CA PRO A 246 0.71 21.26 -7.42
C PRO A 246 0.56 20.42 -8.70
N LEU A 247 1.65 19.78 -9.13
CA LEU A 247 1.74 19.04 -10.40
C LEU A 247 1.86 17.52 -10.21
N ALA A 248 2.03 17.03 -8.97
CA ALA A 248 2.26 15.63 -8.68
C ALA A 248 1.53 15.19 -7.40
N GLY A 249 0.64 14.20 -7.54
CA GLY A 249 -0.16 13.61 -6.46
C GLY A 249 -0.08 12.09 -6.52
N SER A 250 -1.01 11.45 -7.23
CA SER A 250 -1.02 9.99 -7.42
C SER A 250 0.24 9.47 -8.14
N ASP A 251 0.74 10.23 -9.12
CA ASP A 251 2.05 10.01 -9.72
C ASP A 251 3.12 10.81 -8.97
N ALA A 252 3.57 10.27 -7.83
CA ALA A 252 4.66 10.86 -7.05
C ALA A 252 5.99 10.90 -7.84
N GLY A 253 6.16 9.98 -8.79
CA GLY A 253 7.31 9.90 -9.69
C GLY A 253 7.48 11.14 -10.55
N ALA A 254 6.39 11.81 -10.90
CA ALA A 254 6.39 13.02 -11.72
C ALA A 254 6.73 14.31 -10.96
N MET A 255 7.11 14.25 -9.67
CA MET A 255 7.40 15.47 -8.90
C MET A 255 8.49 16.34 -9.57
N PRO A 256 8.30 17.67 -9.66
CA PRO A 256 9.29 18.59 -10.22
C PRO A 256 10.29 19.10 -9.17
N ASP A 257 10.09 18.76 -7.90
CA ASP A 257 10.93 19.20 -6.78
C ASP A 257 12.32 18.58 -6.89
N THR A 258 13.36 19.39 -6.75
CA THR A 258 14.76 18.97 -6.95
C THR A 258 15.61 19.23 -5.73
N GLY A 259 16.64 18.39 -5.55
CA GLY A 259 17.71 18.59 -4.60
C GLY A 259 19.06 18.32 -5.24
N ILE A 260 19.90 19.35 -5.32
CA ILE A 260 21.23 19.25 -5.93
C ILE A 260 22.27 19.03 -4.85
N ILE A 261 22.99 17.91 -4.92
CA ILE A 261 24.16 17.65 -4.10
C ILE A 261 25.23 18.67 -4.47
N CYS A 262 25.69 19.44 -3.48
CA CYS A 262 26.69 20.48 -3.70
C CYS A 262 27.47 20.77 -2.43
N LYS A 263 28.65 21.39 -2.55
CA LYS A 263 29.32 21.98 -1.39
C LYS A 263 28.79 23.39 -1.12
N GLY A 264 28.71 23.79 0.14
CA GLY A 264 28.45 25.17 0.52
C GLY A 264 28.76 25.45 1.99
N GLN A 265 28.56 26.69 2.42
CA GLN A 265 28.90 27.14 3.76
C GLN A 265 27.74 26.90 4.73
N TRP A 266 27.96 26.05 5.73
CA TRP A 266 27.02 25.81 6.83
C TRP A 266 27.69 26.14 8.16
N GLN A 267 27.08 27.01 8.98
CA GLN A 267 27.62 27.37 10.30
C GLN A 267 29.12 27.77 10.30
N GLY A 268 29.59 28.36 9.19
CA GLY A 268 30.98 28.80 9.02
C GLY A 268 31.95 27.75 8.47
N GLU A 269 31.46 26.56 8.11
CA GLU A 269 32.28 25.48 7.55
C GLU A 269 31.80 25.07 6.15
N GLU A 270 32.74 24.76 5.25
CA GLU A 270 32.40 24.14 3.96
C GLU A 270 31.92 22.72 4.20
N THR A 271 30.64 22.47 3.93
CA THR A 271 29.98 21.19 4.14
C THR A 271 29.36 20.70 2.83
N LEU A 272 29.37 19.38 2.63
CA LEU A 272 28.54 18.75 1.61
C LEU A 272 27.06 18.99 1.95
N GLY A 273 26.24 19.27 0.94
CA GLY A 273 24.97 19.98 1.03
C GLY A 273 23.92 19.46 0.07
N LEU A 274 22.66 19.84 0.32
CA LEU A 274 21.57 19.75 -0.65
C LEU A 274 21.00 21.15 -0.88
N ARG A 275 21.04 21.61 -2.13
CA ARG A 275 20.29 22.80 -2.54
C ARG A 275 18.92 22.36 -3.04
N LEU A 276 17.88 22.66 -2.28
CA LEU A 276 16.52 22.24 -2.58
C LEU A 276 15.73 23.35 -3.28
N ASN A 277 14.92 22.96 -4.26
CA ASN A 277 13.91 23.81 -4.89
C ASN A 277 12.60 23.03 -4.98
N TRP A 278 11.56 23.49 -4.27
CA TRP A 278 10.34 22.71 -4.09
C TRP A 278 9.10 23.59 -3.92
N GLU A 279 7.95 23.03 -4.29
CA GLU A 279 6.62 23.59 -4.03
C GLU A 279 5.65 22.44 -3.68
N LYS A 280 5.16 22.42 -2.44
CA LYS A 280 4.31 21.34 -1.93
C LYS A 280 2.92 21.85 -1.57
N ARG A 281 1.91 20.96 -1.62
CA ARG A 281 0.49 21.31 -1.44
C ARG A 281 -0.24 20.24 -0.63
N TYR A 282 -1.20 20.68 0.18
CA TYR A 282 -2.05 19.82 1.04
C TYR A 282 -1.26 19.05 2.09
N ILE A 283 -0.26 19.71 2.68
CA ILE A 283 0.59 19.13 3.71
C ILE A 283 -0.12 19.25 5.06
N THR A 284 -0.65 18.12 5.53
CA THR A 284 -1.27 18.02 6.86
C THR A 284 -0.24 18.38 7.93
N LEU A 285 -0.63 19.18 8.93
CA LEU A 285 0.24 19.80 9.94
C LEU A 285 1.26 20.82 9.42
N GLY A 286 1.36 21.06 8.11
CA GLY A 286 2.35 21.98 7.53
C GLY A 286 2.44 23.37 8.22
N PRO A 287 1.32 24.06 8.52
CA PRO A 287 1.36 25.37 9.17
C PRO A 287 1.91 25.40 10.60
N VAL A 288 1.92 24.25 11.29
CA VAL A 288 2.33 24.13 12.70
C VAL A 288 3.54 23.19 12.88
N ALA A 289 4.06 22.64 11.79
CA ALA A 289 5.17 21.70 11.83
C ALA A 289 6.47 22.38 12.24
N THR A 290 7.27 21.67 13.04
CA THR A 290 8.65 22.06 13.37
C THR A 290 9.66 21.16 12.65
N LEU A 291 9.22 20.00 12.16
CA LEU A 291 10.04 19.05 11.41
C LEU A 291 9.32 18.63 10.12
N LEU A 292 9.96 18.89 8.97
CA LEU A 292 9.46 18.59 7.65
C LEU A 292 10.20 17.38 7.07
N GLY A 293 9.47 16.29 6.79
CA GLY A 293 9.95 15.26 5.87
C GLY A 293 9.66 15.68 4.44
N LEU A 294 10.68 15.95 3.63
CA LEU A 294 10.52 16.44 2.26
C LEU A 294 11.00 15.39 1.24
N ALA A 295 10.12 15.05 0.30
CA ALA A 295 10.47 14.23 -0.86
C ALA A 295 10.81 15.10 -2.07
N PHE A 296 11.92 14.78 -2.74
CA PHE A 296 12.42 15.49 -3.93
C PHE A 296 13.24 14.55 -4.82
N LYS A 297 13.49 14.95 -6.07
CA LYS A 297 14.45 14.26 -6.96
C LYS A 297 15.86 14.73 -6.70
N ALA A 298 16.73 13.82 -6.27
CA ALA A 298 18.11 14.12 -5.95
C ALA A 298 19.00 14.00 -7.18
N HIS A 299 19.89 14.96 -7.38
CA HIS A 299 20.87 14.97 -8.45
C HIS A 299 22.26 15.31 -7.91
N ASP A 300 23.29 14.62 -8.43
CA ASP A 300 24.69 14.81 -8.09
C ASP A 300 25.53 15.13 -9.34
N PRO A 301 25.35 16.32 -9.93
CA PRO A 301 26.00 16.70 -11.19
C PRO A 301 27.53 16.81 -11.09
N ASP A 302 28.05 16.96 -9.87
CA ASP A 302 29.48 17.11 -9.60
C ASP A 302 30.12 15.79 -9.10
N HIS A 303 29.37 14.68 -9.08
CA HIS A 303 29.81 13.36 -8.64
C HIS A 303 30.46 13.35 -7.25
N LEU A 304 29.86 14.06 -6.30
CA LEU A 304 30.36 14.21 -4.93
C LEU A 304 30.06 13.00 -4.04
N LEU A 305 29.05 12.20 -4.36
CA LEU A 305 28.67 10.97 -3.66
C LEU A 305 29.03 9.70 -4.45
N GLY A 306 29.03 9.75 -5.78
CA GLY A 306 29.38 8.62 -6.63
C GLY A 306 29.21 8.88 -8.12
N ASP A 307 29.17 7.82 -8.92
CA ASP A 307 29.22 7.91 -10.39
C ASP A 307 27.87 8.24 -11.06
N GLN A 308 26.77 8.29 -10.30
CA GLN A 308 25.42 8.54 -10.84
C GLN A 308 25.01 10.00 -10.65
N GLU A 309 24.58 10.66 -11.73
CA GLU A 309 24.06 12.04 -11.67
C GLU A 309 22.61 12.10 -11.20
N ASP A 310 21.75 11.15 -11.60
CA ASP A 310 20.35 11.07 -11.16
C ASP A 310 20.20 9.98 -10.10
N LEU A 311 19.90 10.40 -8.88
CA LEU A 311 19.78 9.53 -7.71
C LEU A 311 18.33 9.12 -7.43
N GLY A 312 17.37 9.62 -8.22
CA GLY A 312 15.95 9.35 -8.04
C GLY A 312 15.33 10.10 -6.85
N ILE A 313 14.19 9.58 -6.38
CA ILE A 313 13.46 10.21 -5.26
C ILE A 313 14.21 9.96 -3.96
N SER A 314 14.49 11.05 -3.25
CA SER A 314 15.16 11.07 -1.95
C SER A 314 14.32 11.81 -0.93
N LEU A 315 14.65 11.57 0.34
CA LEU A 315 13.97 12.14 1.50
C LEU A 315 14.96 12.89 2.40
N ALA A 316 14.60 14.10 2.80
CA ALA A 316 15.33 14.88 3.80
C ALA A 316 14.42 15.22 4.98
N LEU A 317 15.02 15.26 6.18
CA LEU A 317 14.37 15.77 7.39
C LEU A 317 14.90 17.17 7.67
N ILE A 318 14.00 18.15 7.65
CA ILE A 318 14.36 19.56 7.65
C ILE A 318 13.63 20.26 8.79
N PRO A 319 14.33 20.80 9.80
CA PRO A 319 13.74 21.72 10.76
C PRO A 319 13.11 22.91 10.03
N THR A 320 11.87 23.28 10.35
CA THR A 320 11.14 24.31 9.56
C THR A 320 11.67 25.73 9.74
N ASP A 321 12.54 25.96 10.73
CA ASP A 321 13.31 27.18 10.93
C ASP A 321 14.63 27.22 10.14
N THR A 322 14.95 26.17 9.38
CA THR A 322 16.14 26.12 8.53
C THR A 322 16.05 27.20 7.44
N PRO A 323 17.08 28.06 7.28
CA PRO A 323 17.15 28.99 6.16
C PRO A 323 17.07 28.26 4.81
N ALA A 324 16.80 28.97 3.71
CA ALA A 324 16.58 28.40 2.37
C ALA A 324 17.75 27.55 1.76
N TRP A 325 18.84 27.30 2.49
CA TRP A 325 19.96 26.44 2.08
C TRP A 325 20.17 25.32 3.11
N ILE A 326 20.25 24.05 2.65
CA ILE A 326 20.34 22.86 3.51
C ILE A 326 21.73 22.22 3.39
N SER A 327 22.36 21.97 4.54
CA SER A 327 23.57 21.16 4.65
C SER A 327 23.21 19.66 4.60
N ALA A 328 24.04 18.83 3.96
CA ALA A 328 23.84 17.38 3.85
C ALA A 328 24.15 16.66 5.17
N ALA A 329 24.44 17.39 6.25
CA ALA A 329 24.36 16.82 7.59
C ALA A 329 22.90 16.53 8.03
N ALA A 330 21.90 17.05 7.31
CA ALA A 330 20.48 16.76 7.53
C ALA A 330 19.90 15.66 6.60
N THR A 331 20.74 14.95 5.83
CA THR A 331 20.28 13.86 4.96
C THR A 331 20.33 12.51 5.64
N CYS A 332 19.31 11.69 5.37
CA CYS A 332 19.33 10.25 5.53
C CYS A 332 20.43 9.68 4.62
N PRO A 333 21.50 9.04 5.14
CA PRO A 333 22.61 8.58 4.32
C PRO A 333 22.27 7.21 3.69
N TRP A 334 21.50 7.23 2.60
CA TRP A 334 21.32 6.05 1.74
C TRP A 334 21.48 6.42 0.27
N ALA A 335 22.74 6.44 -0.18
CA ALA A 335 23.13 6.20 -1.56
C ALA A 335 24.54 5.58 -1.54
N ARG A 336 24.66 4.36 -1.02
CA ARG A 336 25.77 3.46 -1.39
C ARG A 336 25.14 2.25 -2.07
N PRO A 337 25.18 2.15 -3.40
CA PRO A 337 24.89 0.90 -4.07
C PRO A 337 25.98 -0.12 -3.73
N SER A 338 25.58 -1.35 -3.43
CA SER A 338 26.43 -2.54 -3.47
C SER A 338 26.88 -2.86 -4.89
#